data_AF-A0A934AGM4-F1
#
_entry.id   AF-A0A934AGM4-F1
#
_cell.length_a   1.000
_cell.length_b   1.000
_cell.length_c   1.000
_cell.angle_alpha   90.00
_cell.angle_beta   90.00
_cell.angle_gamma   90.00
#
_symmetry.space_group_name_H-M   'P 1'
#
loop_
_entity.id
_entity.type
_entity.pdbx_description
1 polymer ?
#
loop_
_entity_poly.entity_id
_entity_poly.type
_entity_poly.pdbx_seq_one_letter_code
_entity_poly.pdbx_strand_id
1 'polypeptide(L)'
;MKNKGFTIVEMILYMGFLSGFLLILTRMLSTSLQTQTESEATTSVHQDGRYIVAKLSYDLGNADTLVTPSVAGQSTSSLIFTIAPTTYTYALSNGNLTRQDAFGTNTLNSINTTITNFSVTRREGVGSKPTLSVSLTLQSVAKKIPGVDTQTFQTTIGMR
;
A
#
# COMPACT_ATOMS: atom_id res chain seq x y z
N MET A 1 -26.88 -50.18 42.74
CA MET A 1 -26.16 -49.44 41.69
C MET A 1 -25.15 -48.53 42.37
N LYS A 2 -23.84 -48.82 42.25
CA LYS A 2 -22.78 -48.15 43.02
C LYS A 2 -22.27 -46.97 42.20
N ASN A 3 -22.75 -45.77 42.51
CA ASN A 3 -22.23 -44.52 41.93
C ASN A 3 -20.79 -44.35 42.40
N LYS A 4 -19.82 -44.54 41.50
CA LYS A 4 -18.42 -44.20 41.77
C LYS A 4 -18.33 -42.68 41.81
N GLY A 5 -18.26 -42.12 43.02
CA GLY A 5 -18.01 -40.70 43.22
C GLY A 5 -16.69 -40.31 42.59
N PHE A 6 -16.70 -39.21 41.84
CA PHE A 6 -15.54 -38.63 41.19
C PHE A 6 -14.49 -38.25 42.23
N THR A 7 -13.23 -38.62 42.01
CA THR A 7 -12.17 -38.30 42.98
C THR A 7 -11.70 -36.86 42.82
N ILE A 8 -11.35 -36.19 43.93
CA ILE A 8 -10.77 -34.83 43.90
C ILE A 8 -9.50 -34.80 43.04
N VAL A 9 -8.73 -35.89 43.04
CA VAL A 9 -7.51 -36.06 42.24
C VAL A 9 -7.84 -36.06 40.74
N GLU A 10 -8.87 -36.78 40.29
CA GLU A 10 -9.32 -36.73 38.89
C GLU A 10 -9.73 -35.30 38.49
N MET A 11 -10.44 -34.58 39.37
CA MET A 11 -10.86 -33.20 39.09
C MET A 11 -9.68 -32.25 38.87
N ILE A 12 -8.66 -32.33 39.72
CA ILE A 12 -7.43 -31.51 39.58
C ILE A 12 -6.70 -31.87 38.29
N LEU A 13 -6.65 -33.15 37.94
CA LEU A 13 -5.98 -33.65 36.74
C LEU A 13 -6.67 -33.15 35.46
N TYR A 14 -8.01 -33.15 35.43
CA TYR A 14 -8.76 -32.56 34.31
C TYR A 14 -8.61 -31.04 34.23
N MET A 15 -8.57 -30.32 35.35
CA MET A 15 -8.31 -28.88 35.34
C MET A 15 -6.89 -28.56 34.82
N GLY A 16 -5.90 -29.38 35.18
CA GLY A 16 -4.54 -29.27 34.66
C GLY A 16 -4.49 -29.46 33.14
N PHE A 17 -5.15 -30.50 32.62
CA PHE A 17 -5.23 -30.71 31.18
C PHE A 17 -6.03 -29.63 30.46
N LEU A 18 -7.15 -29.20 31.03
CA LEU A 18 -7.98 -28.14 30.44
C LEU A 18 -7.21 -26.83 30.35
N SER A 19 -6.50 -26.43 31.41
CA SER A 19 -5.70 -25.21 31.40
C SER A 19 -4.55 -25.28 30.38
N GLY A 20 -3.84 -26.41 30.30
CA GLY A 20 -2.82 -26.64 29.28
C GLY A 20 -3.39 -26.56 27.85
N PHE A 21 -4.55 -27.15 27.63
CA PHE A 21 -5.24 -27.11 26.34
C PHE A 21 -5.68 -25.68 25.96
N LEU A 22 -6.25 -24.93 26.91
CA LEU A 22 -6.65 -23.53 26.69
C LEU A 22 -5.45 -22.62 26.36
N LEU A 23 -4.29 -22.86 26.97
CA LEU A 23 -3.06 -22.12 26.65
C LEU A 23 -2.62 -22.37 25.20
N ILE A 24 -2.70 -23.61 24.73
CA ILE A 24 -2.37 -23.96 23.33
C ILE A 24 -3.35 -23.28 22.37
N LEU A 25 -4.66 -23.33 22.65
CA LEU A 25 -5.68 -22.66 21.83
C LEU A 25 -5.47 -21.14 21.76
N THR A 26 -5.17 -20.52 22.90
CA THR A 26 -4.92 -19.07 22.96
C THR A 26 -3.70 -18.68 22.13
N ARG A 27 -2.62 -19.48 22.18
CA ARG A 27 -1.43 -19.28 21.35
C ARG A 27 -1.75 -19.42 19.87
N MET A 28 -2.48 -20.45 19.48
CA MET A 28 -2.89 -20.64 18.09
C MET A 28 -3.72 -19.45 17.58
N LEU A 29 -4.72 -19.01 18.36
CA LEU A 29 -5.55 -17.87 18.01
C LEU A 29 -4.73 -16.58 17.85
N SER A 30 -3.83 -16.30 18.79
CA SER A 30 -2.97 -15.11 18.74
C SER A 30 -2.08 -15.10 17.50
N THR A 31 -1.49 -16.24 17.15
CA THR A 31 -0.65 -16.37 15.96
C THR A 31 -1.48 -16.18 14.69
N SER A 32 -2.67 -16.78 14.62
CA SER A 32 -3.57 -16.63 13.46
C SER A 32 -3.99 -15.17 13.24
N LEU A 33 -4.36 -14.45 14.30
CA LEU A 33 -4.72 -13.02 14.21
C LEU A 33 -3.54 -12.16 13.77
N GLN A 34 -2.33 -12.48 14.24
CA GLN A 34 -1.12 -11.77 13.82
C GLN A 34 -0.84 -12.01 12.32
N THR A 35 -0.90 -13.26 11.86
CA THR A 35 -0.72 -13.59 10.44
C THR A 35 -1.78 -12.93 9.57
N GLN A 36 -3.03 -12.87 10.03
CA GLN A 36 -4.09 -12.18 9.31
C GLN A 36 -3.78 -10.69 9.14
N THR A 37 -3.45 -9.99 10.23
CA THR A 37 -3.10 -8.55 10.20
C THR A 37 -1.92 -8.28 9.27
N GLU A 38 -0.92 -9.15 9.30
CA GLU A 38 0.25 -9.06 8.42
C GLU A 38 -0.12 -9.24 6.94
N SER A 39 -0.96 -10.22 6.64
CA SER A 39 -1.45 -10.48 5.28
C SER A 39 -2.29 -9.32 4.75
N GLU A 40 -3.14 -8.74 5.59
CA GLU A 40 -3.96 -7.57 5.25
C GLU A 40 -3.11 -6.33 4.97
N ALA A 41 -2.10 -6.06 5.81
CA ALA A 41 -1.17 -4.95 5.60
C ALA A 41 -0.40 -5.09 4.28
N THR A 42 0.15 -6.29 4.03
CA THR A 42 0.90 -6.61 2.80
C THR A 42 0.00 -6.45 1.57
N THR A 43 -1.22 -7.00 1.65
CA THR A 43 -2.19 -6.94 0.55
C THR A 43 -2.60 -5.51 0.25
N SER A 44 -2.83 -4.68 1.28
CA SER A 44 -3.19 -3.27 1.11
C SER A 44 -2.10 -2.50 0.38
N VAL A 45 -0.83 -2.66 0.78
CA VAL A 45 0.32 -2.01 0.13
C VAL A 45 0.44 -2.44 -1.34
N HIS A 46 0.30 -3.73 -1.63
CA HIS A 46 0.37 -4.22 -3.00
C HIS A 46 -0.80 -3.79 -3.88
N GLN A 47 -2.03 -3.82 -3.35
CA GLN A 47 -3.23 -3.38 -4.09
C GLN A 47 -3.16 -1.89 -4.42
N ASP A 48 -2.84 -1.05 -3.43
CA ASP A 48 -2.72 0.39 -3.61
C ASP A 48 -1.58 0.73 -4.56
N GLY A 49 -0.41 0.11 -4.40
CA GLY A 49 0.73 0.31 -5.29
C GLY A 49 0.41 -0.04 -6.74
N ARG A 50 -0.25 -1.19 -6.97
CA ARG A 50 -0.68 -1.60 -8.32
C ARG A 50 -1.74 -0.68 -8.89
N TYR A 51 -2.72 -0.26 -8.08
CA TYR A 51 -3.77 0.67 -8.50
C TYR A 51 -3.16 2.01 -8.94
N ILE A 52 -2.31 2.60 -8.10
CA ILE A 52 -1.65 3.88 -8.39
C ILE A 52 -0.81 3.79 -9.67
N VAL A 53 0.01 2.75 -9.81
CA VAL A 53 0.85 2.56 -11.01
C VAL A 53 0.00 2.35 -12.26
N ALA A 54 -1.06 1.54 -12.19
CA ALA A 54 -1.96 1.32 -13.32
C ALA A 54 -2.69 2.61 -13.72
N LYS A 55 -3.18 3.37 -12.72
CA LYS A 55 -3.88 4.63 -12.95
C LYS A 55 -2.96 5.69 -13.54
N LEU A 56 -1.74 5.83 -13.02
CA LEU A 56 -0.70 6.69 -13.59
C LEU A 56 -0.36 6.29 -15.03
N SER A 57 -0.17 5.00 -15.29
CA SER A 57 0.13 4.50 -16.64
C SER A 57 -0.99 4.79 -17.62
N TYR A 58 -2.24 4.63 -17.19
CA TYR A 58 -3.41 4.95 -18.00
C TYR A 58 -3.51 6.45 -18.28
N ASP A 59 -3.39 7.30 -17.25
CA ASP A 59 -3.53 8.75 -17.42
C ASP A 59 -2.38 9.33 -18.27
N LEU A 60 -1.14 8.90 -18.04
CA LEU A 60 0.02 9.31 -18.84
C LEU A 60 0.00 8.76 -20.26
N GLY A 61 -0.52 7.55 -20.45
CA GLY A 61 -0.71 6.97 -21.78
C GLY A 61 -1.74 7.72 -22.64
N ASN A 62 -2.61 8.52 -22.02
CA ASN A 62 -3.59 9.38 -22.69
C ASN A 62 -3.24 10.87 -22.60
N ALA A 63 -2.10 11.23 -22.03
CA ALA A 63 -1.70 12.62 -21.87
C ALA A 63 -1.20 13.21 -23.20
N ASP A 64 -1.71 14.39 -23.54
CA ASP A 64 -1.33 15.12 -24.75
C ASP A 64 -0.04 15.89 -24.55
N THR A 65 0.10 16.55 -23.40
CA THR A 65 1.28 17.36 -23.09
C THR A 65 1.74 17.18 -21.66
N LEU A 66 3.07 17.19 -21.47
CA LEU A 66 3.71 17.14 -20.17
C LEU A 66 4.15 18.56 -19.78
N VAL A 67 3.69 19.03 -18.62
CA VAL A 67 4.07 20.34 -18.07
C VAL A 67 5.20 20.19 -17.05
N THR A 68 5.17 19.16 -16.20
CA THR A 68 6.18 18.91 -15.17
C THR A 68 6.36 17.40 -14.97
N PRO A 69 7.60 16.85 -15.02
CA PRO A 69 8.89 17.55 -15.20
C PRO A 69 9.07 18.11 -16.63
N SER A 70 9.56 19.34 -16.75
CA SER A 70 9.68 20.02 -18.05
C SER A 70 10.97 19.67 -18.79
N VAL A 71 12.05 19.34 -18.06
CA VAL A 71 13.39 19.11 -18.61
C VAL A 71 13.82 17.64 -18.46
N ALA A 72 14.58 17.12 -19.43
CA ALA A 72 15.18 15.80 -19.32
C ALA A 72 16.15 15.69 -18.14
N GLY A 73 16.12 14.57 -17.43
CA GLY A 73 16.88 14.34 -16.19
C GLY A 73 16.28 15.02 -14.96
N GLN A 74 15.30 15.92 -15.11
CA GLN A 74 14.66 16.58 -13.98
C GLN A 74 13.80 15.58 -13.20
N SER A 75 14.00 15.54 -11.89
CA SER A 75 13.17 14.79 -10.95
C SER A 75 12.31 15.72 -10.11
N THR A 76 11.01 15.47 -10.04
CA THR A 76 10.06 16.27 -9.26
C THR A 76 9.16 15.37 -8.42
N SER A 77 8.69 15.89 -7.28
CA SER A 77 7.68 15.24 -6.42
C SER A 77 6.24 15.60 -6.82
N SER A 78 6.08 16.29 -7.94
CA SER A 78 4.80 16.61 -8.55
C SER A 78 4.86 16.32 -10.04
N LEU A 79 3.78 15.78 -10.58
CA LEU A 79 3.61 15.49 -12.00
C LEU A 79 2.42 16.28 -12.51
N ILE A 80 2.63 17.08 -13.55
CA ILE A 80 1.59 17.91 -14.16
C ILE A 80 1.56 17.61 -15.66
N PHE A 81 0.41 17.25 -16.17
CA PHE A 81 0.18 16.99 -17.59
C PHE A 81 -1.23 17.40 -17.98
N THR A 82 -1.49 17.51 -19.27
CA THR A 82 -2.80 17.86 -19.80
C THR A 82 -3.35 16.73 -20.66
N ILE A 83 -4.61 16.39 -20.45
CA ILE A 83 -5.44 15.66 -21.40
C ILE A 83 -6.50 16.67 -21.83
N ALA A 84 -6.34 17.27 -23.00
CA ALA A 84 -7.12 18.43 -23.43
C ALA A 84 -8.62 18.17 -23.27
N PRO A 85 -9.38 19.08 -22.61
CA PRO A 85 -8.99 20.41 -22.12
C PRO A 85 -8.56 20.48 -20.63
N THR A 86 -8.36 19.34 -19.96
CA THR A 86 -8.15 19.28 -18.50
C THR A 86 -6.68 19.09 -18.12
N THR A 87 -6.22 19.86 -17.14
CA THR A 87 -4.92 19.67 -16.50
C THR A 87 -5.05 18.74 -15.30
N TYR A 88 -4.17 17.76 -15.22
CA TYR A 88 -4.08 16.82 -14.12
C TYR A 88 -2.80 17.07 -13.32
N THR A 89 -2.94 17.12 -12.00
CA THR A 89 -1.82 17.30 -11.07
C THR A 89 -1.76 16.12 -10.11
N TYR A 90 -0.62 15.45 -10.08
CA TYR A 90 -0.29 14.42 -9.11
C TYR A 90 0.73 14.98 -8.13
N ALA A 91 0.42 14.94 -6.83
CA ALA A 91 1.32 15.42 -5.79
C ALA A 91 1.08 14.69 -4.47
N LEU A 92 2.15 14.59 -3.68
CA LEU A 92 2.07 14.08 -2.31
C LEU A 92 1.52 15.17 -1.38
N SER A 93 0.49 14.83 -0.60
CA SER A 93 -0.11 15.70 0.41
C SER A 93 -0.47 14.89 1.65
N ASN A 94 0.10 15.24 2.81
CA ASN A 94 -0.15 14.58 4.09
C ASN A 94 0.03 13.05 4.07
N GLY A 95 1.04 12.55 3.34
CA GLY A 95 1.29 11.12 3.18
C GLY A 95 0.34 10.39 2.24
N ASN A 96 -0.49 11.14 1.51
CA ASN A 96 -1.39 10.60 0.49
C ASN A 96 -1.00 11.11 -0.88
N LEU A 97 -1.07 10.25 -1.91
CA LEU A 97 -0.92 10.71 -3.29
C LEU A 97 -2.26 11.19 -3.78
N THR A 98 -2.30 12.46 -4.15
CA THR A 98 -3.50 13.13 -4.62
C THR A 98 -3.42 13.34 -6.12
N ARG A 99 -4.55 13.13 -6.78
CA ARG A 99 -4.80 13.46 -8.19
C ARG A 99 -5.84 14.56 -8.23
N GLN A 100 -5.43 15.73 -8.66
CA GLN A 100 -6.29 16.89 -8.84
C GLN A 100 -6.59 17.10 -10.32
N ASP A 101 -7.85 17.40 -10.61
CA ASP A 101 -8.33 17.82 -11.92
C ASP A 101 -9.33 18.97 -11.79
N ALA A 102 -10.00 19.35 -12.89
CA ALA A 102 -10.99 20.42 -12.89
C ALA A 102 -12.23 20.14 -12.02
N PHE A 103 -12.46 18.89 -11.62
CA PHE A 103 -13.63 18.46 -10.84
C PHE A 103 -13.33 18.28 -9.35
N GLY A 104 -12.04 18.24 -8.97
CA GLY A 104 -11.62 18.20 -7.57
C GLY A 104 -10.33 17.42 -7.34
N THR A 105 -10.08 17.10 -6.07
CA THR A 105 -8.90 16.36 -5.63
C THR A 105 -9.31 15.00 -5.08
N ASN A 106 -8.75 13.94 -5.66
CA ASN A 106 -8.99 12.56 -5.24
C ASN A 106 -7.72 11.96 -4.65
N THR A 107 -7.85 11.27 -3.52
CA THR A 107 -6.76 10.49 -2.93
C THR A 107 -6.68 9.11 -3.60
N LEU A 108 -5.47 8.66 -3.94
CA LEU A 108 -5.26 7.42 -4.70
C LEU A 108 -4.83 6.22 -3.85
N ASN A 109 -4.44 6.43 -2.60
CA ASN A 109 -4.12 5.37 -1.65
C ASN A 109 -5.25 5.18 -0.63
N SER A 110 -5.32 4.00 -0.03
CA SER A 110 -6.29 3.71 1.03
C SER A 110 -5.84 4.29 2.38
N ILE A 111 -6.75 4.32 3.37
CA ILE A 111 -6.44 4.73 4.74
C ILE A 111 -5.43 3.80 5.44
N ASN A 112 -5.22 2.60 4.90
CA ASN A 112 -4.33 1.59 5.47
C ASN A 112 -2.88 1.76 4.99
N THR A 113 -2.62 2.66 4.04
CA THR A 113 -1.31 2.91 3.47
C THR A 113 -0.97 4.39 3.46
N THR A 114 0.32 4.68 3.59
CA THR A 114 0.91 6.01 3.53
C THR A 114 2.02 6.01 2.50
N ILE A 115 2.11 7.06 1.70
CA ILE A 115 3.16 7.25 0.71
C ILE A 115 4.24 8.13 1.32
N THR A 116 5.46 7.60 1.38
CA THR A 116 6.62 8.30 1.96
C THR A 116 7.46 8.99 0.90
N ASN A 117 7.43 8.47 -0.33
CA ASN A 117 8.17 9.04 -1.45
C ASN A 117 7.36 8.93 -2.73
N PHE A 118 7.31 10.03 -3.48
CA PHE A 118 6.83 10.08 -4.84
C PHE A 118 7.80 10.96 -5.64
N SER A 119 8.39 10.40 -6.68
CA SER A 119 9.35 11.07 -7.53
C SER A 119 9.14 10.67 -8.98
N VAL A 120 9.13 11.66 -9.86
CA VAL A 120 8.97 11.49 -11.31
C VAL A 120 10.15 12.12 -12.00
N THR A 121 10.89 11.33 -12.77
CA THR A 121 12.04 11.78 -13.54
C THR A 121 11.75 11.69 -15.02
N ARG A 122 11.89 12.79 -15.76
CA ARG A 122 11.82 12.74 -17.23
C ARG A 122 13.11 12.14 -17.79
N ARG A 123 13.03 11.08 -18.59
CA ARG A 123 14.22 10.39 -19.16
C ARG A 123 14.68 11.03 -20.47
N GLU A 124 13.74 11.48 -21.29
CA GLU A 124 14.02 11.93 -22.67
C GLU A 124 14.02 13.45 -22.84
N GLY A 125 14.84 13.90 -23.80
CA GLY A 125 14.99 15.28 -24.26
C GLY A 125 13.68 15.95 -24.72
N VAL A 126 13.69 17.29 -24.80
CA VAL A 126 12.61 18.06 -25.43
C VAL A 126 12.64 17.77 -26.94
N GLY A 127 11.53 17.27 -27.51
CA GLY A 127 11.41 16.94 -28.94
C GLY A 127 11.22 15.45 -29.26
N SER A 128 11.47 14.55 -28.30
CA SER A 128 11.13 13.12 -28.38
C SER A 128 9.86 12.81 -27.59
N LYS A 129 9.21 11.66 -27.84
CA LYS A 129 8.06 11.21 -27.04
C LYS A 129 8.47 11.15 -25.56
N PRO A 130 7.82 11.92 -24.67
CA PRO A 130 8.27 12.02 -23.29
C PRO A 130 8.11 10.67 -22.59
N THR A 131 9.20 10.18 -22.02
CA THR A 131 9.22 8.98 -21.17
C THR A 131 9.56 9.39 -19.75
N LEU A 132 8.74 8.93 -18.80
CA LEU A 132 8.82 9.26 -17.38
C LEU A 132 9.18 8.01 -16.57
N SER A 133 10.18 8.13 -15.71
CA SER A 133 10.51 7.15 -14.68
C SER A 133 9.82 7.59 -13.39
N VAL A 134 8.88 6.80 -12.89
CA VAL A 134 8.17 7.07 -11.64
C VAL A 134 8.69 6.14 -10.55
N SER A 135 9.03 6.69 -9.40
CA SER A 135 9.37 5.96 -8.18
C SER A 135 8.39 6.35 -7.08
N LEU A 136 7.79 5.33 -6.46
CA LEU A 136 6.75 5.49 -5.46
C LEU A 136 7.04 4.54 -4.30
N THR A 137 7.12 5.05 -3.07
CA THR A 137 7.31 4.23 -1.87
C THR A 137 6.06 4.28 -1.00
N LEU A 138 5.44 3.12 -0.81
CA LEU A 138 4.28 2.91 0.05
C LEU A 138 4.71 2.24 1.34
N GLN A 139 4.01 2.57 2.40
CA GLN A 139 4.17 2.01 3.73
C GLN A 139 2.79 1.66 4.30
N SER A 140 2.67 0.50 4.94
CA SER A 140 1.47 0.16 5.71
C SER A 140 1.38 0.96 7.00
N VAL A 141 0.17 1.38 7.38
CA VAL A 141 -0.10 2.01 8.68
C VAL A 141 -0.08 0.97 9.79
N ALA A 142 -0.55 -0.25 9.49
CA ALA A 142 -0.50 -1.38 10.42
C ALA A 142 0.94 -1.85 10.62
N LYS A 143 1.36 -1.97 11.89
CA LYS A 143 2.70 -2.46 12.23
C LYS A 143 2.73 -3.98 12.14
N LYS A 144 3.62 -4.53 11.31
CA LYS A 144 4.04 -5.93 11.39
C LYS A 144 5.15 -6.04 12.45
N ILE A 145 5.40 -7.23 12.97
CA ILE A 145 6.57 -7.48 13.84
C ILE A 145 7.73 -7.91 12.92
N PRO A 146 8.86 -7.18 12.87
CA PRO A 146 9.30 -6.12 13.79
C PRO A 146 9.02 -4.67 13.34
N GLY A 147 8.43 -4.43 12.16
CA GLY A 147 8.16 -3.07 11.66
C GLY A 147 7.04 -2.98 10.63
N VAL A 148 6.84 -1.79 10.08
CA VAL A 148 5.88 -1.53 8.99
C VAL A 148 6.31 -2.18 7.68
N ASP A 149 5.35 -2.74 6.92
CA ASP A 149 5.63 -3.18 5.55
C ASP A 149 5.84 -1.96 4.65
N THR A 150 6.97 -1.91 3.95
CA THR A 150 7.38 -0.81 3.08
C THR A 150 7.78 -1.38 1.72
N GLN A 151 7.14 -0.90 0.66
CA GLN A 151 7.37 -1.36 -0.71
C GLN A 151 7.65 -0.18 -1.62
N THR A 152 8.64 -0.33 -2.51
CA THR A 152 8.96 0.67 -3.52
C THR A 152 8.60 0.14 -4.90
N PHE A 153 7.78 0.89 -5.61
CA PHE A 153 7.34 0.62 -6.97
C PHE A 153 8.08 1.57 -7.91
N GLN A 154 8.71 1.01 -8.93
CA GLN A 154 9.37 1.76 -9.99
C GLN A 154 8.80 1.34 -11.33
N THR A 155 8.43 2.32 -12.14
CA THR A 155 7.91 2.08 -13.48
C THR A 155 8.41 3.15 -14.44
N THR A 156 8.49 2.79 -15.72
CA THR A 156 8.83 3.70 -16.80
C THR A 156 7.67 3.75 -17.77
N ILE A 157 7.11 4.93 -17.98
CA ILE A 157 5.89 5.14 -18.77
C ILE A 157 6.20 6.12 -19.89
N GLY A 158 5.92 5.71 -21.13
CA GLY A 158 5.97 6.59 -22.29
C GLY A 158 4.60 7.22 -22.55
N MET A 159 4.58 8.50 -22.94
CA MET A 159 3.40 9.17 -23.47
C MET A 159 3.24 8.86 -24.97
N ARG A 160 2.01 8.89 -25.48
CA ARG A 160 1.70 8.47 -26.87
C ARG A 160 2.03 9.53 -27.91
#